data_AF-H1W140-F1
#
_entry.id   AF-H1W140-F1
#
_cell.length_a   1.000
_cell.length_b   1.000
_cell.length_c   1.000
_cell.angle_alpha   90.00
_cell.angle_beta   90.00
_cell.angle_gamma   90.00
#
_symmetry.space_group_name_H-M   'P 1'
#
loop_
_entity.id
_entity.type
_entity.pdbx_description
1 polymer ?
#
loop_
_entity_poly.entity_id
_entity_poly.type
_entity_poly.pdbx_seq_one_letter_code
_entity_poly.pdbx_strand_id
1 'polypeptide(L)'
;MASRPQPRILCLDGGGIRGLAEIRILKELMLQVRLQNSLDFTPEPAQCFDYICGTSTGGLVAVLIGRLGKTMDECEALFRDLGAKIFSGGSSWRTARLVLKGSQHNREGLADVIRSQAGQETLHEADASAGGHVP
;
A
#
# COMPACT_ATOMS: atom_id res chain seq x y z
N MET A 1 11.40 -14.37 32.04
CA MET A 1 11.41 -13.41 30.92
C MET A 1 10.38 -13.89 29.92
N ALA A 2 9.28 -13.15 29.72
CA ALA A 2 8.32 -13.49 28.66
C ALA A 2 9.04 -13.34 27.30
N SER A 3 8.93 -14.35 26.43
CA SER A 3 9.48 -14.28 25.08
C SER A 3 8.83 -13.10 24.35
N ARG A 4 9.63 -12.15 23.87
CA ARG A 4 9.13 -11.05 23.05
C ARG A 4 8.44 -11.66 21.82
N PRO A 5 7.21 -11.25 21.47
CA PRO A 5 6.52 -11.77 20.29
C PRO A 5 7.38 -11.53 19.04
N GLN A 6 7.40 -12.51 18.14
CA GLN A 6 8.13 -12.41 16.88
C GLN A 6 7.45 -11.36 15.99
N PRO A 7 8.19 -10.40 15.40
CA PRO A 7 7.61 -9.37 14.56
C PRO A 7 7.03 -9.97 13.28
N ARG A 8 5.82 -9.55 12.90
CA ARG A 8 5.14 -9.90 11.66
C ARG A 8 5.39 -8.81 10.62
N ILE A 9 6.00 -9.17 9.50
CA ILE A 9 6.40 -8.23 8.44
C ILE A 9 5.65 -8.56 7.16
N LEU A 10 4.96 -7.56 6.59
CA LEU A 10 4.35 -7.62 5.27
C LEU A 10 5.23 -6.92 4.24
N CYS A 11 5.63 -7.65 3.20
CA CYS A 11 6.44 -7.15 2.09
C CYS A 11 5.60 -7.12 0.81
N LEU A 12 5.54 -5.96 0.15
CA LEU A 12 4.77 -5.73 -1.08
C LEU A 12 5.68 -5.42 -2.28
N ASP A 13 5.47 -6.13 -3.37
CA ASP A 13 6.33 -6.09 -4.54
C ASP A 13 5.96 -4.99 -5.53
N GLY A 14 6.96 -4.59 -6.33
CA GLY A 14 6.73 -3.71 -7.47
C GLY A 14 6.14 -4.48 -8.66
N GLY A 15 5.06 -3.97 -9.25
CA GLY A 15 4.38 -4.67 -10.36
C GLY A 15 3.69 -3.77 -11.39
N GLY A 16 3.70 -2.45 -11.20
CA GLY A 16 2.89 -1.55 -12.02
C GLY A 16 1.39 -1.83 -11.80
N ILE A 17 0.58 -1.83 -12.87
CA ILE A 17 -0.85 -2.09 -12.76
C ILE A 17 -1.19 -3.48 -12.15
N ARG A 18 -0.26 -4.44 -12.22
CA ARG A 18 -0.42 -5.76 -11.59
C ARG A 18 -0.49 -5.71 -10.06
N GLY A 19 -0.10 -4.59 -9.44
CA GLY A 19 -0.30 -4.36 -8.00
C GLY A 19 -1.77 -4.44 -7.58
N LEU A 20 -2.73 -4.28 -8.51
CA LEU A 20 -4.14 -4.51 -8.22
C LEU A 20 -4.43 -5.98 -7.86
N ALA A 21 -3.68 -6.93 -8.42
CA ALA A 21 -3.79 -8.34 -8.05
C ALA A 21 -3.26 -8.57 -6.62
N GLU A 22 -2.12 -7.96 -6.29
CA GLU A 22 -1.54 -8.00 -4.94
C GLU A 22 -2.52 -7.44 -3.89
N ILE A 23 -3.15 -6.30 -4.16
CA ILE A 23 -4.18 -5.71 -3.28
C ILE A 23 -5.36 -6.68 -3.07
N ARG A 24 -5.83 -7.35 -4.13
CA ARG A 24 -6.93 -8.32 -4.03
C ARG A 24 -6.55 -9.58 -3.27
N ILE A 25 -5.34 -10.07 -3.46
CA ILE A 25 -4.79 -11.21 -2.68
C ILE A 25 -4.72 -10.81 -1.21
N LEU A 26 -4.26 -9.60 -0.89
CA LEU A 26 -4.18 -9.11 0.48
C LEU A 26 -5.57 -8.94 1.11
N LYS A 27 -6.58 -8.48 0.35
CA LYS A 27 -7.98 -8.44 0.82
C LYS A 27 -8.51 -9.81 1.19
N GLU A 28 -8.29 -10.79 0.32
CA GLU A 28 -8.69 -12.17 0.59
C GLU A 28 -7.96 -12.71 1.82
N LEU A 29 -6.66 -12.44 1.96
CA LEU A 29 -5.89 -12.84 3.13
C LEU A 29 -6.50 -12.27 4.43
N MET A 30 -6.89 -11.00 4.44
CA MET A 30 -7.52 -10.40 5.63
C MET A 30 -8.91 -10.99 5.93
N LEU A 31 -9.68 -11.36 4.91
CA LEU A 31 -10.91 -12.12 5.09
C LEU A 31 -10.65 -13.51 5.70
N GLN A 32 -9.59 -14.19 5.25
CA GLN A 32 -9.21 -15.48 5.83
C GLN A 32 -8.76 -15.33 7.29
N VAL A 33 -8.00 -14.27 7.64
CA VAL A 33 -7.64 -13.96 9.04
C VAL A 33 -8.89 -13.78 9.90
N ARG A 34 -9.90 -13.05 9.40
CA ARG A 34 -11.19 -12.92 10.08
C ARG A 34 -11.83 -14.27 10.35
N LEU A 35 -11.97 -15.11 9.31
CA LEU A 35 -12.65 -16.39 9.40
C LEU A 35 -11.91 -17.36 10.33
N GLN A 36 -10.59 -17.43 10.23
CA GLN A 36 -9.76 -18.33 11.04
C GLN A 36 -9.74 -17.94 12.51
N ASN A 37 -9.79 -16.65 12.82
CA ASN A 37 -9.81 -16.14 14.20
C ASN A 37 -11.22 -15.87 14.73
N SER A 38 -12.28 -16.19 13.98
CA SER A 38 -13.68 -15.95 14.34
C SER A 38 -13.98 -14.49 14.74
N LEU A 39 -13.41 -13.54 14.00
CA LEU A 39 -13.60 -12.11 14.25
C LEU A 39 -14.94 -11.63 13.68
N ASP A 40 -15.57 -10.68 14.37
CA ASP A 40 -16.79 -9.99 13.95
C ASP A 40 -16.53 -8.94 12.86
N PHE A 41 -15.30 -8.45 12.74
CA PHE A 41 -14.84 -7.54 11.68
C PHE A 41 -13.69 -8.14 10.85
N THR A 42 -13.47 -7.58 9.66
CA THR A 42 -12.30 -7.91 8.83
C THR A 42 -11.16 -6.97 9.23
N PRO A 43 -10.03 -7.48 9.75
CA PRO A 43 -8.93 -6.61 10.16
C PRO A 43 -8.21 -6.01 8.96
N GLU A 44 -7.75 -4.77 9.11
CA GLU A 44 -6.85 -4.14 8.16
C GLU A 44 -5.42 -4.69 8.34
N PRO A 45 -4.58 -4.72 7.29
CA PRO A 45 -3.22 -5.24 7.41
C PRO A 45 -2.40 -4.54 8.50
N ALA A 46 -2.62 -3.23 8.73
CA ALA A 46 -1.95 -2.49 9.79
C ALA A 46 -2.31 -2.97 11.22
N GLN A 47 -3.39 -3.72 11.40
CA GLN A 47 -3.78 -4.34 12.68
C GLN A 47 -3.16 -5.75 12.85
N CYS A 48 -2.62 -6.32 11.77
CA CYS A 48 -2.07 -7.68 11.71
C CYS A 48 -0.53 -7.69 11.63
N PHE A 49 0.09 -6.65 11.08
CA PHE A 49 1.54 -6.62 10.83
C PHE A 49 2.21 -5.45 11.55
N ASP A 50 3.34 -5.74 12.22
CA ASP A 50 4.16 -4.74 12.91
C ASP A 50 4.89 -3.82 11.93
N TYR A 51 5.24 -4.34 10.76
CA TYR A 51 5.92 -3.61 9.71
C TYR A 51 5.27 -3.91 8.35
N ILE A 52 5.00 -2.85 7.60
CA ILE A 52 4.56 -2.94 6.21
C ILE A 52 5.58 -2.20 5.35
N CYS A 53 6.20 -2.92 4.42
CA CYS A 53 7.19 -2.37 3.50
C CYS A 53 6.90 -2.78 2.07
N GLY A 54 7.46 -2.06 1.11
CA GLY A 54 7.31 -2.43 -0.29
C GLY A 54 8.14 -1.57 -1.24
N THR A 55 8.25 -2.03 -2.49
CA THR A 55 9.02 -1.36 -3.55
C THR A 55 8.11 -0.90 -4.68
N SER A 56 8.35 0.30 -5.23
CA SER A 56 7.56 0.86 -6.35
C SER A 56 6.06 0.91 -6.01
N THR A 57 5.18 0.28 -6.80
CA THR A 57 3.74 0.22 -6.53
C THR A 57 3.42 -0.44 -5.19
N GLY A 58 4.18 -1.44 -4.75
CA GLY A 58 4.03 -2.05 -3.43
C GLY A 58 4.42 -1.07 -2.30
N GLY A 59 5.39 -0.18 -2.54
CA GLY A 59 5.75 0.88 -1.59
C GLY A 59 4.66 1.94 -1.43
N LEU A 60 3.96 2.29 -2.53
CA LEU A 60 2.76 3.14 -2.46
C LEU A 60 1.66 2.48 -1.63
N VAL A 61 1.37 1.20 -1.88
CA VAL A 61 0.37 0.44 -1.09
C VAL A 61 0.78 0.38 0.39
N ALA A 62 2.06 0.15 0.67
CA ALA A 62 2.60 0.15 2.04
C ALA A 62 2.38 1.49 2.76
N VAL A 63 2.59 2.63 2.08
CA VAL A 63 2.32 3.96 2.65
C VAL A 63 0.82 4.18 2.88
N LEU A 64 -0.03 3.82 1.91
CA LEU A 64 -1.47 3.99 2.01
C LEU A 64 -2.05 3.25 3.23
N ILE A 65 -1.67 1.99 3.42
CA ILE A 65 -2.21 1.17 4.51
C ILE A 65 -1.47 1.48 5.82
N GLY A 66 -0.13 1.45 5.81
CA GLY A 66 0.67 1.50 7.02
C GLY A 66 0.80 2.89 7.64
N ARG A 67 0.98 3.94 6.82
CA ARG A 67 1.17 5.31 7.33
C ARG A 67 -0.09 6.16 7.30
N LEU A 68 -0.91 6.00 6.27
CA LEU A 68 -2.13 6.80 6.07
C LEU A 68 -3.39 6.12 6.59
N GLY A 69 -3.27 4.88 7.09
CA GLY A 69 -4.38 4.15 7.72
C GLY A 69 -5.56 3.92 6.77
N LYS A 70 -5.32 3.89 5.45
CA LYS A 70 -6.37 3.63 4.47
C LYS A 70 -6.83 2.20 4.56
N THR A 71 -8.14 2.02 4.48
CA THR A 71 -8.75 0.70 4.36
C THR A 71 -8.33 0.03 3.06
N MET A 72 -8.39 -1.30 3.00
CA MET A 72 -8.10 -2.02 1.76
C MET A 72 -8.99 -1.61 0.57
N ASP A 73 -10.24 -1.20 0.83
CA ASP A 73 -11.16 -0.69 -0.20
C ASP A 73 -10.73 0.68 -0.73
N GLU A 74 -10.39 1.61 0.16
CA GLU A 74 -9.84 2.91 -0.23
C GLU A 74 -8.51 2.76 -0.96
N CYS A 75 -7.66 1.84 -0.51
CA CYS A 75 -6.39 1.54 -1.18
C CYS A 75 -6.62 1.02 -2.61
N GLU A 76 -7.59 0.13 -2.82
CA GLU A 76 -7.94 -0.35 -4.16
C GLU A 76 -8.46 0.78 -5.05
N ALA A 77 -9.34 1.64 -4.52
CA ALA A 77 -9.88 2.79 -5.26
C ALA A 77 -8.79 3.78 -5.67
N LEU A 78 -7.96 4.21 -4.71
CA LEU A 78 -6.83 5.11 -4.96
C LEU A 78 -5.83 4.51 -5.95
N PHE A 79 -5.56 3.20 -5.85
CA PHE A 79 -4.66 2.51 -6.77
C PHE A 79 -5.23 2.47 -8.20
N ARG A 80 -6.54 2.29 -8.37
CA ARG A 80 -7.20 2.34 -9.69
C ARG A 80 -7.14 3.73 -10.29
N ASP A 81 -7.40 4.77 -9.51
CA ASP A 81 -7.36 6.16 -9.98
C ASP A 81 -5.95 6.58 -10.38
N LEU A 82 -4.96 6.24 -9.55
CA LEU A 82 -3.54 6.40 -9.87
C LEU A 82 -3.16 5.58 -11.09
N GLY A 83 -3.61 4.34 -11.16
CA GLY A 83 -3.35 3.44 -12.26
C GLY A 83 -3.91 3.98 -13.58
N ALA A 84 -5.11 4.55 -13.59
CA ALA A 84 -5.68 5.22 -14.75
C ALA A 84 -4.82 6.42 -15.15
N LYS A 85 -4.37 7.26 -14.23
CA LYS A 85 -3.53 8.43 -14.54
C LYS A 85 -2.12 8.05 -15.02
N ILE A 86 -1.54 6.97 -14.48
CA ILE A 86 -0.16 6.56 -14.74
C ILE A 86 -0.07 5.61 -15.96
N PHE A 87 -1.07 4.75 -16.16
CA PHE A 87 -1.04 3.68 -17.16
C PHE A 87 -2.00 3.88 -18.35
N SER A 88 -2.83 4.92 -18.40
CA SER A 88 -3.73 5.20 -19.56
C SER A 88 -3.02 5.65 -20.83
N GLY A 89 -1.73 5.98 -20.77
CA GLY A 89 -0.96 6.23 -21.97
C GLY A 89 -0.54 4.92 -22.64
N GLY A 90 -1.08 4.65 -23.84
CA GLY A 90 -0.86 3.43 -24.61
C GLY A 90 0.61 3.03 -24.80
N SER A 91 0.83 1.74 -25.03
CA SER A 91 2.16 1.09 -25.18
C SER A 91 3.16 1.89 -26.03
N SER A 92 2.69 2.48 -27.14
CA SER A 92 3.52 3.27 -28.06
C SER A 92 4.07 4.57 -27.46
N TRP A 93 3.30 5.25 -26.59
CA TRP A 93 3.74 6.48 -25.94
C TRP A 93 4.73 6.19 -24.80
N ARG A 94 4.62 5.03 -24.13
CA ARG A 94 5.52 4.63 -23.04
C ARG A 94 6.91 4.33 -23.57
N THR A 95 7.00 3.64 -24.70
CA THR A 95 8.27 3.38 -25.39
C THR A 95 8.87 4.67 -25.95
N ALA A 96 8.05 5.53 -26.56
CA ALA A 96 8.50 6.84 -27.05
C ALA A 96 9.00 7.74 -25.90
N ARG A 97 8.30 7.79 -24.76
CA ARG A 97 8.69 8.60 -23.59
C ARG A 97 9.91 8.06 -22.85
N LEU A 98 10.12 6.73 -22.84
CA LEU A 98 11.32 6.10 -22.28
C LEU A 98 12.56 6.39 -23.15
N VAL A 99 12.40 6.37 -24.48
CA VAL A 99 13.48 6.62 -25.45
C VAL A 99 13.82 8.11 -25.56
N LEU A 100 12.82 9.01 -25.53
CA LEU A 100 13.04 10.46 -25.68
C LEU A 100 13.39 11.20 -24.39
N LYS A 101 13.07 10.67 -23.21
CA LYS A 101 13.16 11.43 -21.95
C LYS A 101 13.88 10.73 -20.79
N GLY A 102 14.44 9.53 -21.01
CA GLY A 102 14.98 8.71 -19.92
C GLY A 102 13.88 8.32 -18.91
N SER A 103 14.26 7.75 -17.76
CA SER A 103 13.34 7.24 -16.73
C SER A 103 12.61 8.34 -15.95
N GLN A 104 11.91 9.23 -16.64
CA GLN A 104 11.03 10.23 -16.03
C GLN A 104 9.70 9.57 -15.67
N HIS A 105 9.71 8.78 -14.59
CA HIS A 105 8.49 8.47 -13.85
C HIS A 105 7.82 9.81 -13.51
N ASN A 106 6.50 9.90 -13.73
CA ASN A 106 5.73 11.08 -13.39
C ASN A 106 5.73 11.26 -11.84
N ARG A 107 6.78 11.90 -11.31
CA ARG A 107 6.97 12.17 -9.88
C ARG A 107 5.83 12.99 -9.31
N GLU A 108 5.21 13.83 -10.14
CA GLU A 108 4.14 14.76 -9.77
C GLU A 108 2.88 14.01 -9.36
N GLY A 109 2.40 13.02 -10.13
CA GLY A 109 1.15 12.33 -9.82
C GLY A 109 1.18 11.52 -8.51
N LEU A 110 2.32 10.87 -8.21
CA LEU A 110 2.51 10.16 -6.95
C LEU A 110 2.72 11.14 -5.79
N ALA A 111 3.50 12.21 -6.00
CA ALA A 111 3.71 13.25 -5.00
C ALA A 111 2.43 14.02 -4.70
N ASP A 112 1.53 14.22 -5.66
CA ASP A 112 0.25 14.90 -5.49
C ASP A 112 -0.76 14.03 -4.74
N VAL A 113 -0.78 12.71 -4.98
CA VAL A 113 -1.59 11.81 -4.15
C VAL A 113 -1.03 11.68 -2.75
N ILE A 114 0.30 11.59 -2.60
CA ILE A 114 0.93 11.61 -1.28
C ILE A 114 0.65 12.94 -0.58
N ARG A 115 0.81 14.11 -1.23
CA ARG A 115 0.51 15.42 -0.61
C ARG A 115 -0.96 15.62 -0.29
N SER A 116 -1.87 15.17 -1.17
CA SER A 116 -3.31 15.30 -0.94
C SER A 116 -3.83 14.38 0.15
N GLN A 117 -3.15 13.26 0.41
CA GLN A 117 -3.54 12.30 1.45
C GLN A 117 -2.73 12.44 2.75
N ALA A 118 -1.49 12.93 2.71
CA ALA A 118 -0.59 13.02 3.87
C ALA A 118 -0.47 14.45 4.47
N GLY A 119 -0.99 15.49 3.81
CA GLY A 119 -0.79 16.87 4.27
C GLY A 119 0.69 17.29 4.30
N GLN A 120 1.06 18.17 5.26
CA GLN A 120 2.46 18.53 5.55
C GLN A 120 3.14 17.57 6.56
N GLU A 121 2.60 16.38 6.78
CA GLU A 121 3.21 15.44 7.71
C GLU A 121 4.55 14.92 7.15
N THR A 122 5.61 15.21 7.89
CA THR A 122 6.96 14.73 7.60
C THR A 122 7.12 13.29 8.12
N LEU A 123 8.15 12.58 7.67
CA LEU A 123 8.46 11.19 8.06
C LEU A 123 8.83 11.00 9.54
N HIS A 124 8.52 11.96 10.41
CA HIS A 124 8.75 11.90 11.85
C HIS A 124 7.45 12.20 12.58
N GLU A 125 6.76 11.11 12.97
CA GLU A 125 6.17 10.90 14.28
C GLU A 125 5.52 9.51 14.26
N ALA A 126 6.02 8.63 15.11
CA ALA A 126 5.39 7.35 15.40
C ALA A 126 4.54 7.57 16.65
N ASP A 127 3.29 7.98 16.48
CA ASP A 127 2.32 7.87 17.55
C ASP A 127 1.95 6.40 17.70
N ALA A 128 2.59 5.78 18.69
CA ALA A 128 2.33 4.42 19.12
C ALA A 128 0.97 4.33 19.82
N SER A 129 -0.13 4.60 19.11
CA SER A 129 -1.43 4.06 19.49
C SER A 129 -1.56 2.65 18.91
N ALA A 130 -0.69 1.75 19.36
CA ALA A 130 -0.83 0.32 19.10
C ALA A 130 -2.04 -0.18 19.88
N GLY A 131 -3.23 -0.01 19.30
CA GLY A 131 -4.34 -0.90 19.58
C GLY A 131 -3.83 -2.33 19.41
N GLY A 132 -4.17 -3.20 20.35
CA GLY A 132 -3.65 -4.57 20.40
C GLY A 132 -3.71 -5.25 19.03
N HIS A 133 -2.64 -5.95 18.70
CA HIS A 133 -2.56 -6.72 17.47
C HIS A 133 -3.65 -7.79 17.43
N VAL A 134 -4.30 -7.92 16.29
CA VAL A 134 -5.22 -9.02 16.03
C VAL A 134 -4.39 -10.32 15.92
N PRO A 135 -4.84 -11.43 16.53
CA PRO A 135 -4.12 -12.71 16.54
C PRO A 135 -3.77 -13.22 15.14
#